data_AF-A0A818XE57-F1
#
_entry.id   AF-A0A818XE57-F1
#
_cell.length_a   1.000
_cell.length_b   1.000
_cell.length_c   1.000
_cell.angle_alpha   90.00
_cell.angle_beta   90.00
_cell.angle_gamma   90.00
#
_symmetry.space_group_name_H-M   'P 1'
#
loop_
_entity.id
_entity.type
_entity.pdbx_description
1 polymer ?
#
loop_
_entity_poly.entity_id
_entity_poly.type
_entity_poly.pdbx_seq_one_letter_code
_entity_poly.pdbx_strand_id
1 'polypeptide(L)'
;MMLQNVFIQIFLTTLIFKINAQYPVPIPPGGRMAVHGWLILPWDTNVTDGPIQAWFSHHVPKFGIDSPHNFQIILNGLLTPLSCFNTELIPQPIPIPYPPKDNLLQYEYTITPPPAFSLNDLLLENLTEFKGVIYNGSFDTIYERIPLALGILTIRQLTTSIYLNESQLIPTYPDLRYLSYPRDMSSTGNTKPFQHMYFIHEIHSIPDFDHIIHVIIDTTRCHCDRKHSLLCNNKKLLQQIRTPGIEWSFPTLTNDVKNRLLPPMIIKGRITDGPVMCPITILESIHCMIGPNFDEKC
;
A
#
# COMPACT_ATOMS: atom_id res chain seq x y z
N MET A 1 60.44 -5.55 29.87
CA MET A 1 60.23 -5.39 28.42
C MET A 1 59.08 -6.31 28.02
N MET A 2 58.01 -5.71 27.48
CA MET A 2 56.81 -6.30 26.86
C MET A 2 55.90 -7.21 27.70
N LEU A 3 54.91 -6.57 28.34
CA LEU A 3 53.61 -7.17 28.67
C LEU A 3 52.77 -7.24 27.38
N GLN A 4 52.22 -8.43 27.13
CA GLN A 4 51.28 -8.73 26.05
C GLN A 4 49.99 -7.92 26.20
N ASN A 5 49.78 -6.95 25.33
CA ASN A 5 48.48 -6.32 25.12
C ASN A 5 47.61 -7.27 24.28
N VAL A 6 46.77 -8.03 24.97
CA VAL A 6 45.64 -8.73 24.37
C VAL A 6 44.63 -7.67 23.94
N PHE A 7 44.71 -7.25 22.68
CA PHE A 7 43.64 -6.49 22.04
C PHE A 7 42.42 -7.40 21.91
N ILE A 8 41.50 -7.29 22.86
CA ILE A 8 40.12 -7.72 22.68
C ILE A 8 39.53 -6.76 21.65
N GLN A 9 39.61 -7.14 20.39
CA GLN A 9 38.87 -6.51 19.31
C GLN A 9 37.40 -6.89 19.52
N ILE A 10 36.73 -6.12 20.38
CA ILE A 10 35.29 -6.17 20.56
C ILE A 10 34.70 -5.90 19.18
N PHE A 11 34.06 -6.93 18.62
CA PHE A 11 33.17 -6.87 17.47
C PHE A 11 32.11 -5.79 17.71
N LEU A 12 32.41 -4.55 17.36
CA LEU A 12 31.42 -3.51 17.09
C LEU A 12 30.94 -3.68 15.63
N THR A 13 30.43 -4.87 15.33
CA THR A 13 29.45 -5.06 14.24
C THR A 13 28.06 -5.01 14.86
N THR A 14 27.72 -3.88 15.49
CA THR A 14 26.33 -3.42 15.56
C THR A 14 25.97 -2.99 14.13
N LEU A 15 25.50 -3.89 13.28
CA LEU A 15 24.08 -4.27 13.21
C LEU A 15 23.17 -3.03 13.20
N ILE A 16 23.42 -2.10 12.28
CA ILE A 16 22.46 -1.06 11.86
C ILE A 16 22.42 -1.03 10.33
N PHE A 17 21.99 -2.13 9.72
CA PHE A 17 21.50 -2.16 8.34
C PHE A 17 20.25 -3.04 8.28
N LYS A 18 19.19 -2.53 8.91
CA LYS A 18 17.80 -2.73 8.51
C LYS A 18 17.10 -1.41 8.77
N ILE A 19 17.31 -0.43 7.89
CA ILE A 19 16.35 0.67 7.73
C ILE A 19 15.42 0.26 6.60
N ASN A 20 14.76 -0.89 6.75
CA ASN A 20 13.44 -1.06 6.18
C ASN A 20 12.55 -0.27 7.13
N ALA A 21 12.46 1.05 6.95
CA ALA A 21 11.61 1.88 7.80
C ALA A 21 10.16 1.66 7.38
N GLN A 22 9.67 0.44 7.65
CA GLN A 22 8.28 0.20 7.95
C GLN A 22 8.04 0.92 9.28
N TYR A 23 7.17 1.93 9.27
CA TYR A 23 6.76 2.78 10.40
C TYR A 23 7.19 2.33 11.82
N PRO A 24 7.74 3.23 12.67
CA PRO A 24 7.87 4.67 12.47
C PRO A 24 9.00 5.06 11.51
N VAL A 25 8.76 6.09 10.71
CA VAL A 25 9.72 6.69 9.77
C VAL A 25 10.31 7.99 10.35
N PRO A 26 11.48 8.45 9.88
CA PRO A 26 12.01 9.75 10.27
C PRO A 26 11.00 10.88 9.97
N ILE A 27 10.82 11.77 10.95
CA ILE A 27 9.97 12.96 10.78
C ILE A 27 10.71 13.97 9.89
N PRO A 28 10.15 14.36 8.74
CA PRO A 28 10.85 15.27 7.85
C PRO A 28 10.92 16.70 8.41
N PRO A 29 11.99 17.46 8.06
CA PRO A 29 12.13 18.85 8.47
C PRO A 29 11.02 19.71 7.85
N GLY A 30 10.51 20.66 8.63
CA GLY A 30 9.55 21.67 8.14
C GLY A 30 8.14 21.15 7.81
N GLY A 31 7.79 19.92 8.19
CA GLY A 31 6.43 19.39 8.03
C GLY A 31 6.06 18.94 6.62
N ARG A 32 6.80 19.35 5.59
CA ARG A 32 6.50 19.07 4.17
C ARG A 32 5.05 19.43 3.81
N MET A 33 4.68 20.70 4.02
CA MET A 33 3.34 21.20 3.72
C MET A 33 2.99 21.04 2.23
N ALA A 34 2.01 20.20 1.91
CA ALA A 34 1.54 20.02 0.54
C ALA A 34 0.09 19.52 0.48
N VAL A 35 -0.47 19.49 -0.73
CA VAL A 35 -1.72 18.79 -1.01
C VAL A 35 -1.37 17.35 -1.37
N HIS A 36 -1.79 16.39 -0.54
CA HIS A 36 -1.52 14.98 -0.76
C HIS A 36 -2.74 14.28 -1.35
N GLY A 37 -2.53 13.63 -2.49
CA GLY A 37 -3.55 12.85 -3.15
C GLY A 37 -3.63 11.42 -2.64
N TRP A 38 -4.84 10.85 -2.66
CA TRP A 38 -5.05 9.47 -2.22
C TRP A 38 -5.86 8.68 -3.24
N LEU A 39 -5.33 7.53 -3.67
CA LEU A 39 -6.10 6.52 -4.38
C LEU A 39 -7.00 5.79 -3.39
N ILE A 40 -8.28 5.67 -3.72
CA ILE A 40 -9.30 5.01 -2.91
C ILE A 40 -9.35 3.54 -3.33
N LEU A 41 -9.12 2.64 -2.38
CA LEU A 41 -9.13 1.19 -2.56
C LEU A 41 -10.24 0.57 -1.68
N PRO A 42 -11.50 0.50 -2.18
CA PRO A 42 -12.66 0.14 -1.37
C PRO A 42 -12.57 -1.27 -0.78
N TRP A 43 -13.14 -1.45 0.41
CA TRP A 43 -13.35 -2.75 1.00
C TRP A 43 -14.59 -3.43 0.45
N ASP A 44 -14.61 -4.77 0.47
CA ASP A 44 -15.80 -5.55 0.21
C ASP A 44 -16.77 -5.38 1.39
N THR A 45 -17.88 -4.68 1.16
CA THR A 45 -18.93 -4.49 2.17
C THR A 45 -20.31 -4.73 1.55
N ASN A 46 -21.24 -5.13 2.40
CA ASN A 46 -22.65 -5.29 2.05
C ASN A 46 -23.44 -3.98 2.21
N VAL A 47 -22.80 -2.91 2.70
CA VAL A 47 -23.41 -1.60 2.92
C VAL A 47 -23.14 -0.71 1.71
N THR A 48 -24.15 -0.51 0.86
CA THR A 48 -24.06 0.35 -0.33
C THR A 48 -24.39 1.81 -0.07
N ASP A 49 -25.14 2.10 1.00
CA ASP A 49 -25.77 3.41 1.22
C ASP A 49 -25.11 4.22 2.35
N GLY A 50 -23.87 3.88 2.70
CA GLY A 50 -23.16 4.47 3.85
C GLY A 50 -21.75 4.94 3.52
N PRO A 51 -20.98 5.37 4.54
CA PRO A 51 -19.60 5.74 4.36
C PRO A 51 -18.76 4.59 3.79
N ILE A 52 -17.85 4.90 2.87
CA ILE A 52 -17.00 3.92 2.22
C ILE A 52 -15.82 3.61 3.14
N GLN A 53 -15.70 2.35 3.54
CA GLN A 53 -14.49 1.84 4.17
C GLN A 53 -13.49 1.45 3.08
N ALA A 54 -12.26 1.92 3.19
CA ALA A 54 -11.25 1.71 2.17
C ALA A 54 -9.84 1.78 2.75
N TRP A 55 -8.90 1.20 2.01
CA TRP A 55 -7.51 1.60 2.09
C TRP A 55 -7.32 2.86 1.23
N PHE A 56 -6.44 3.74 1.65
CA PHE A 56 -6.07 4.94 0.92
C PHE A 56 -4.57 4.90 0.69
N SER A 57 -4.18 4.82 -0.57
CA SER A 57 -2.78 4.82 -0.98
C SER A 57 -2.37 6.24 -1.36
N HIS A 58 -1.30 6.76 -0.77
CA HIS A 58 -0.73 8.04 -1.16
C HIS A 58 -0.32 7.95 -2.63
N HIS A 59 -0.94 8.79 -3.45
CA HIS A 59 -0.87 8.69 -4.90
C HIS A 59 0.38 9.41 -5.42
N VAL A 60 1.13 8.74 -6.31
CA VAL A 60 2.33 9.29 -6.98
C VAL A 60 3.34 9.80 -5.95
N PRO A 61 3.90 8.90 -5.13
CA PRO A 61 5.02 9.26 -4.29
C PRO A 61 6.20 9.66 -5.19
N LYS A 62 7.13 10.47 -4.71
CA LYS A 62 8.25 10.97 -5.52
C LYS A 62 9.54 10.88 -4.76
N PHE A 63 10.57 10.37 -5.39
CA PHE A 63 11.92 10.52 -4.86
C PHE A 63 12.28 12.02 -4.83
N GLY A 64 12.99 12.41 -3.77
CA GLY A 64 13.37 13.80 -3.54
C GLY A 64 13.58 14.05 -2.06
N ILE A 65 14.81 14.35 -1.61
CA ILE A 65 15.04 14.74 -0.21
C ILE A 65 14.20 15.96 0.18
N ASP A 66 13.87 16.85 -0.75
CA ASP A 66 13.03 18.03 -0.50
C ASP A 66 11.58 17.88 -0.99
N SER A 67 11.23 16.73 -1.60
CA SER A 67 9.88 16.49 -2.10
C SER A 67 8.91 16.26 -0.94
N PRO A 68 7.75 16.93 -0.88
CA PRO A 68 6.74 16.62 0.12
C PRO A 68 6.14 15.21 -0.06
N HIS A 69 6.38 14.56 -1.20
CA HIS A 69 5.80 13.27 -1.57
C HIS A 69 6.76 12.08 -1.44
N ASN A 70 7.88 12.22 -0.74
CA ASN A 70 8.91 11.18 -0.59
C ASN A 70 8.58 10.08 0.42
N PHE A 71 7.31 9.69 0.48
CA PHE A 71 6.84 8.59 1.30
C PHE A 71 5.81 7.76 0.54
N GLN A 72 5.93 6.46 0.63
CA GLN A 72 4.83 5.55 0.35
C GLN A 72 4.00 5.40 1.62
N ILE A 73 2.74 5.82 1.58
CA ILE A 73 1.86 5.84 2.76
C ILE A 73 0.55 5.15 2.45
N ILE A 74 0.16 4.21 3.30
CA ILE A 74 -1.15 3.56 3.24
C ILE A 74 -1.86 3.78 4.57
N LEU A 75 -3.11 4.25 4.50
CA LEU A 75 -3.98 4.43 5.66
C LEU A 75 -5.31 3.69 5.51
N ASN A 76 -5.85 3.28 6.65
CA ASN A 76 -7.22 2.81 6.78
C ASN A 76 -8.10 4.02 7.12
N GLY A 77 -9.19 4.19 6.39
CA GLY A 77 -10.09 5.29 6.66
C GLY A 77 -11.55 5.01 6.34
N LEU A 78 -12.37 6.00 6.67
CA LEU A 78 -13.79 6.05 6.38
C LEU A 78 -14.08 7.31 5.58
N LEU A 79 -14.63 7.14 4.38
CA LEU A 79 -15.00 8.24 3.50
C LEU A 79 -16.50 8.48 3.58
N THR A 80 -16.89 9.61 4.20
CA THR A 80 -18.28 9.99 4.41
C THR A 80 -18.68 11.08 3.40
N PRO A 81 -19.77 10.91 2.63
CA PRO A 81 -20.26 11.96 1.74
C PRO A 81 -20.72 13.18 2.55
N LEU A 82 -20.28 14.37 2.14
CA LEU A 82 -20.82 15.65 2.59
C LEU A 82 -21.88 16.18 1.63
N SER A 83 -21.65 16.01 0.32
CA SER A 83 -22.61 16.33 -0.73
C SER A 83 -22.18 15.64 -2.03
N CYS A 84 -23.14 15.30 -2.88
CA CYS A 84 -22.86 14.82 -4.23
C CYS A 84 -23.06 15.98 -5.20
N PHE A 85 -22.13 16.15 -6.14
CA PHE A 85 -22.31 17.15 -7.19
C PHE A 85 -23.50 16.71 -8.06
N ASN A 86 -24.57 17.51 -8.04
CA ASN A 86 -25.82 17.42 -8.83
C ASN A 86 -27.13 17.04 -8.11
N THR A 87 -27.18 16.74 -6.80
CA THR A 87 -28.48 16.46 -6.14
C THR A 87 -28.51 16.77 -4.64
N GLU A 88 -29.43 17.67 -4.26
CA GLU A 88 -30.21 17.75 -3.00
C GLU A 88 -29.53 17.98 -1.63
N LEU A 89 -30.34 18.45 -0.68
CA LEU A 89 -30.03 18.81 0.72
C LEU A 89 -29.59 17.60 1.61
N ILE A 90 -29.63 16.39 1.07
CA ILE A 90 -29.33 15.13 1.78
C ILE A 90 -28.14 14.46 1.10
N PRO A 91 -27.03 14.15 1.82
CA PRO A 91 -25.88 13.47 1.23
C PRO A 91 -26.28 12.12 0.65
N GLN A 92 -26.06 11.92 -0.64
CA GLN A 92 -26.20 10.61 -1.28
C GLN A 92 -24.91 9.78 -1.13
N PRO A 93 -24.97 8.44 -1.27
CA PRO A 93 -23.79 7.60 -1.29
C PRO A 93 -22.84 8.02 -2.42
N ILE A 94 -21.53 7.95 -2.16
CA ILE A 94 -20.53 8.29 -3.18
C ILE A 94 -20.53 7.17 -4.23
N PRO A 95 -20.68 7.47 -5.53
CA PRO A 95 -20.85 6.46 -6.58
C PRO A 95 -19.52 5.84 -6.99
N ILE A 96 -18.81 5.21 -6.04
CA ILE A 96 -17.61 4.41 -6.31
C ILE A 96 -18.06 2.94 -6.39
N PRO A 97 -17.94 2.28 -7.56
CA PRO A 97 -18.21 0.86 -7.66
C PRO A 97 -17.20 0.09 -6.81
N TYR A 98 -17.66 -0.97 -6.15
CA TYR A 98 -16.73 -1.98 -5.65
C TYR A 98 -16.00 -2.61 -6.83
N PRO A 99 -14.69 -2.89 -6.72
CA PRO A 99 -14.00 -3.53 -7.80
C PRO A 99 -14.69 -4.85 -8.15
N PRO A 100 -14.94 -5.16 -9.43
CA PRO A 100 -15.65 -6.36 -9.81
C PRO A 100 -14.95 -7.59 -9.23
N LYS A 101 -15.71 -8.64 -8.91
CA LYS A 101 -15.10 -9.90 -8.45
C LYS A 101 -14.24 -10.56 -9.53
N ASP A 102 -14.60 -10.33 -10.80
CA ASP A 102 -14.09 -11.07 -11.96
C ASP A 102 -13.66 -10.19 -13.15
N ASN A 103 -13.69 -8.85 -13.03
CA ASN A 103 -13.42 -7.89 -14.13
C ASN A 103 -12.62 -6.67 -13.66
N LEU A 104 -12.01 -5.95 -14.62
CA LEU A 104 -11.24 -4.71 -14.41
C LEU A 104 -12.15 -3.53 -14.00
N LEU A 105 -11.82 -2.81 -12.93
CA LEU A 105 -12.09 -1.38 -12.80
C LEU A 105 -11.25 -0.60 -13.84
N GLN A 106 -11.88 -0.18 -14.93
CA GLN A 106 -11.26 0.76 -15.89
C GLN A 106 -10.92 2.13 -15.27
N TYR A 107 -11.23 2.37 -13.99
CA TYR A 107 -11.19 3.68 -13.38
C TYR A 107 -10.53 3.67 -12.00
N GLU A 108 -9.55 4.55 -11.84
CA GLU A 108 -9.03 4.94 -10.54
C GLU A 108 -9.98 5.92 -9.86
N TYR A 109 -10.18 5.80 -8.55
CA TYR A 109 -10.94 6.77 -7.77
C TYR A 109 -10.03 7.46 -6.77
N THR A 110 -10.10 8.78 -6.70
CA THR A 110 -9.16 9.57 -5.93
C THR A 110 -9.85 10.56 -5.01
N ILE A 111 -9.24 10.88 -3.87
CA ILE A 111 -9.61 12.02 -3.03
C ILE A 111 -8.46 13.00 -2.91
N THR A 112 -8.76 14.29 -3.10
CA THR A 112 -7.81 15.39 -2.86
C THR A 112 -8.35 16.30 -1.76
N PRO A 113 -7.66 16.46 -0.63
CA PRO A 113 -8.02 17.40 0.40
C PRO A 113 -7.37 18.78 0.21
N PRO A 114 -8.13 19.83 -0.15
CA PRO A 114 -7.72 21.21 0.11
C PRO A 114 -8.12 21.63 1.54
N PRO A 115 -7.33 22.45 2.25
CA PRO A 115 -6.02 23.01 1.87
C PRO A 115 -4.86 22.03 2.09
N ALA A 116 -3.64 22.46 1.75
CA ALA A 116 -2.42 21.73 2.09
C ALA A 116 -2.31 21.46 3.59
N PHE A 117 -1.74 20.32 3.97
CA PHE A 117 -1.53 19.93 5.37
C PHE A 117 -0.08 19.48 5.59
N SER A 118 0.32 19.40 6.86
CA SER A 118 1.64 18.95 7.28
C SER A 118 1.70 17.43 7.25
N LEU A 119 2.63 16.86 6.48
CA LEU A 119 2.90 15.43 6.51
C LEU A 119 3.28 14.95 7.92
N ASN A 120 3.94 15.80 8.72
CA ASN A 120 4.26 15.47 10.11
C ASN A 120 3.00 15.27 10.95
N ASP A 121 1.94 16.05 10.72
CA ASP A 121 0.70 15.88 11.48
C ASP A 121 0.04 14.54 11.16
N LEU A 122 0.17 14.05 9.92
CA LEU A 122 -0.26 12.71 9.55
C LEU A 122 0.63 11.62 10.16
N LEU A 123 1.96 11.75 10.04
CA LEU A 123 2.92 10.75 10.52
C LEU A 123 2.96 10.64 12.05
N LEU A 124 2.61 11.72 12.77
CA LEU A 124 2.48 11.78 14.22
C LEU A 124 1.06 11.49 14.71
N GLU A 125 0.14 11.13 13.80
CA GLU A 125 -1.27 10.79 14.11
C GLU A 125 -2.07 11.96 14.73
N ASN A 126 -1.60 13.21 14.57
CA ASN A 126 -2.30 14.42 15.00
C ASN A 126 -3.43 14.80 14.03
N LEU A 127 -3.30 14.45 12.74
CA LEU A 127 -4.32 14.63 11.72
C LEU A 127 -5.23 13.40 11.67
N THR A 128 -6.49 13.56 12.05
CA THR A 128 -7.48 12.46 12.10
C THR A 128 -8.59 12.59 11.07
N GLU A 129 -8.73 13.75 10.44
CA GLU A 129 -9.70 13.97 9.38
C GLU A 129 -9.24 15.04 8.39
N PHE A 130 -9.70 14.93 7.15
CA PHE A 130 -9.65 16.02 6.20
C PHE A 130 -10.84 15.99 5.24
N LYS A 131 -11.26 17.19 4.81
CA LYS A 131 -12.30 17.38 3.79
C LYS A 131 -11.65 17.35 2.43
N GLY A 132 -12.31 16.71 1.46
CA GLY A 132 -11.77 16.59 0.12
C GLY A 132 -12.83 16.46 -0.96
N VAL A 133 -12.37 16.60 -2.20
CA VAL A 133 -13.15 16.32 -3.41
C VAL A 133 -12.80 14.92 -3.88
N ILE A 134 -13.82 14.10 -4.13
CA ILE A 134 -13.71 12.76 -4.68
C ILE A 134 -13.87 12.84 -6.19
N TYR A 135 -13.02 12.11 -6.92
CA TYR A 135 -13.01 12.08 -8.38
C TYR A 135 -13.07 10.65 -8.91
N ASN A 136 -13.72 10.50 -10.06
CA ASN A 136 -13.43 9.42 -10.99
C ASN A 136 -12.26 9.87 -11.88
N GLY A 137 -11.13 9.20 -11.77
CA GLY A 137 -9.89 9.51 -12.48
C GLY A 137 -8.66 9.60 -11.57
N SER A 138 -7.51 9.32 -12.16
CA SER A 138 -6.17 9.39 -11.57
C SER A 138 -5.70 10.83 -11.35
N PHE A 139 -4.78 11.08 -10.42
CA PHE A 139 -4.11 12.40 -10.36
C PHE A 139 -3.23 12.67 -11.58
N ASP A 140 -2.74 11.62 -12.26
CA ASP A 140 -1.80 11.78 -13.38
C ASP A 140 -2.48 12.28 -14.65
N THR A 141 -3.80 12.19 -14.70
CA THR A 141 -4.65 12.63 -15.80
C THR A 141 -5.58 13.73 -15.34
N ILE A 142 -5.01 14.85 -14.84
CA ILE A 142 -5.76 15.95 -14.19
C ILE A 142 -6.98 16.42 -15.01
N TYR A 143 -6.85 16.52 -16.32
CA TYR A 143 -7.92 16.97 -17.22
C TYR A 143 -9.04 15.93 -17.46
N GLU A 144 -8.81 14.67 -17.06
CA GLU A 144 -9.76 13.56 -17.21
C GLU A 144 -10.51 13.27 -15.90
N ARG A 145 -10.18 13.97 -14.81
CA ARG A 145 -10.80 13.77 -13.51
C ARG A 145 -12.18 14.39 -13.46
N ILE A 146 -13.18 13.56 -13.18
CA ILE A 146 -14.58 13.99 -13.03
C ILE A 146 -14.90 14.07 -11.53
N PRO A 147 -15.19 15.26 -10.97
CA PRO A 147 -15.58 15.38 -9.57
C PRO A 147 -16.94 14.69 -9.35
N LEU A 148 -17.01 13.83 -8.34
CA LEU A 148 -18.20 13.05 -8.00
C LEU A 148 -18.90 13.60 -6.76
N ALA A 149 -18.14 13.92 -5.72
CA ALA A 149 -18.68 14.32 -4.43
C ALA A 149 -17.68 15.15 -3.61
N LEU A 150 -18.19 15.85 -2.61
CA LEU A 150 -17.42 16.32 -1.47
C LEU A 150 -17.55 15.30 -0.35
N GLY A 151 -16.48 15.05 0.40
CA GLY A 151 -16.52 14.13 1.52
C GLY A 151 -15.51 14.45 2.60
N ILE A 152 -15.66 13.76 3.73
CA ILE A 152 -14.69 13.74 4.83
C ILE A 152 -14.02 12.37 4.79
N LEU A 153 -12.68 12.36 4.71
CA LEU A 153 -11.90 11.17 5.04
C LEU A 153 -11.54 11.23 6.52
N THR A 154 -12.12 10.33 7.31
CA THR A 154 -11.70 10.07 8.69
C THR A 154 -10.58 9.02 8.66
N ILE A 155 -9.41 9.37 9.17
CA ILE A 155 -8.25 8.50 9.28
C ILE A 155 -8.43 7.64 10.54
N ARG A 156 -8.53 6.33 10.35
CA ARG A 156 -8.68 5.38 11.47
C ARG A 156 -7.34 4.86 11.93
N GLN A 157 -6.42 4.63 10.99
CA GLN A 157 -5.10 4.08 11.29
C GLN A 157 -4.13 4.37 10.15
N LEU A 158 -2.95 4.89 10.50
CA LEU A 158 -1.78 4.88 9.61
C LEU A 158 -1.20 3.46 9.59
N THR A 159 -1.33 2.77 8.45
CA THR A 159 -0.98 1.33 8.36
C THR A 159 0.43 1.12 7.85
N THR A 160 0.86 1.94 6.91
CA THR A 160 2.19 1.86 6.31
C THR A 160 2.70 3.26 6.06
N SER A 161 3.96 3.47 6.39
CA SER A 161 4.74 4.62 5.96
C SER A 161 6.15 4.12 5.70
N ILE A 162 6.64 4.36 4.48
CA ILE A 162 8.00 4.04 4.04
C ILE A 162 8.60 5.30 3.47
N TYR A 163 9.75 5.71 3.99
CA TYR A 163 10.50 6.85 3.47
C TYR A 163 11.22 6.46 2.17
N LEU A 164 10.94 7.20 1.09
CA LEU A 164 11.58 6.99 -0.20
C LEU A 164 12.92 7.70 -0.24
N ASN A 165 13.97 6.93 -0.01
CA ASN A 165 15.33 7.43 0.02
C ASN A 165 15.94 7.40 -1.39
N GLU A 166 16.62 8.47 -1.77
CA GLU A 166 17.30 8.61 -3.07
C GLU A 166 18.69 7.97 -3.10
N SER A 167 19.14 7.41 -1.98
CA SER A 167 20.47 6.83 -1.85
C SER A 167 20.63 5.62 -2.76
N GLN A 168 21.49 5.74 -3.76
CA GLN A 168 21.96 4.63 -4.61
C GLN A 168 22.72 3.55 -3.82
N LEU A 169 23.02 3.81 -2.54
CA LEU A 169 23.68 2.86 -1.64
C LEU A 169 22.69 1.87 -1.00
N ILE A 170 21.39 2.09 -1.13
CA ILE A 170 20.38 1.14 -0.67
C ILE A 170 20.33 -0.01 -1.66
N PRO A 171 20.61 -1.26 -1.25
CA PRO A 171 20.54 -2.40 -2.15
C PRO A 171 19.12 -2.58 -2.68
N THR A 172 18.95 -2.58 -3.99
CA THR A 172 17.71 -3.05 -4.62
C THR A 172 17.43 -4.47 -4.13
N TYR A 173 16.20 -4.77 -3.74
CA TYR A 173 15.83 -6.18 -3.54
C TYR A 173 15.98 -6.91 -4.87
N PRO A 174 16.61 -8.10 -4.89
CA PRO A 174 16.77 -8.85 -6.13
C PRO A 174 15.43 -9.34 -6.66
N ASP A 175 14.42 -9.44 -5.80
CA ASP A 175 13.10 -9.97 -6.08
C ASP A 175 12.02 -8.88 -6.03
N LEU A 176 10.98 -9.07 -6.85
CA LEU A 176 9.80 -8.22 -6.88
C LEU A 176 8.98 -8.39 -5.59
N ARG A 177 8.55 -7.27 -4.99
CA ARG A 177 7.86 -7.25 -3.67
C ARG A 177 6.61 -6.40 -3.64
N TYR A 178 5.61 -6.86 -2.90
CA TYR A 178 4.35 -6.14 -2.67
C TYR A 178 3.93 -6.24 -1.22
N LEU A 179 3.33 -5.16 -0.71
CA LEU A 179 2.60 -5.12 0.54
C LEU A 179 1.13 -5.48 0.27
N SER A 180 0.55 -6.38 1.07
CA SER A 180 -0.85 -6.78 0.87
C SER A 180 -1.83 -6.16 1.85
N TYR A 181 -3.00 -5.77 1.34
CA TYR A 181 -4.10 -5.16 2.09
C TYR A 181 -5.41 -5.88 1.77
N PRO A 182 -6.05 -6.56 2.74
CA PRO A 182 -7.26 -7.33 2.49
C PRO A 182 -8.44 -6.43 2.11
N ARG A 183 -9.23 -6.84 1.11
CA ARG A 183 -10.48 -6.15 0.75
C ARG A 183 -11.60 -6.40 1.76
N ASP A 184 -11.62 -7.57 2.39
CA ASP A 184 -12.58 -7.89 3.44
C ASP A 184 -11.83 -7.90 4.78
N MET A 185 -12.21 -7.04 5.71
CA MET A 185 -11.68 -6.99 7.09
C MET A 185 -12.69 -7.50 8.13
N SER A 186 -13.82 -8.08 7.69
CA SER A 186 -14.81 -8.68 8.59
C SER A 186 -14.26 -9.92 9.30
N SER A 187 -14.89 -10.29 10.43
CA SER A 187 -14.59 -11.53 11.14
C SER A 187 -14.84 -12.77 10.25
N THR A 188 -15.85 -12.72 9.38
CA THR A 188 -16.19 -13.79 8.43
C THR A 188 -15.18 -13.95 7.30
N GLY A 189 -14.34 -12.94 7.02
CA GLY A 189 -13.27 -13.10 6.04
C GLY A 189 -12.29 -14.23 6.40
N ASN A 190 -12.16 -14.59 7.68
CA ASN A 190 -11.24 -15.63 8.16
C ASN A 190 -11.68 -17.06 7.80
N THR A 191 -12.85 -17.24 7.19
CA THR A 191 -13.37 -18.57 6.82
C THR A 191 -13.47 -18.76 5.31
N LYS A 192 -13.19 -17.71 4.52
CA LYS A 192 -13.30 -17.77 3.06
C LYS A 192 -12.06 -18.47 2.46
N PRO A 193 -12.25 -19.41 1.51
CA PRO A 193 -11.13 -20.07 0.84
C PRO A 193 -10.35 -19.10 -0.06
N PHE A 194 -11.05 -18.13 -0.66
CA PHE A 194 -10.46 -17.10 -1.51
C PHE A 194 -10.43 -15.76 -0.77
N GLN A 195 -9.26 -15.15 -0.73
CA GLN A 195 -9.03 -13.84 -0.13
C GLN A 195 -8.74 -12.83 -1.23
N HIS A 196 -9.60 -11.82 -1.38
CA HIS A 196 -9.34 -10.71 -2.29
C HIS A 196 -8.46 -9.68 -1.58
N MET A 197 -7.39 -9.24 -2.24
CA MET A 197 -6.42 -8.29 -1.67
C MET A 197 -5.96 -7.27 -2.69
N TYR A 198 -5.64 -6.08 -2.21
CA TYR A 198 -4.78 -5.16 -2.95
C TYR A 198 -3.33 -5.49 -2.64
N PHE A 199 -2.51 -5.61 -3.68
CA PHE A 199 -1.07 -5.71 -3.58
C PHE A 199 -0.50 -4.39 -4.07
N ILE A 200 0.29 -3.73 -3.23
CA ILE A 200 0.92 -2.44 -3.51
C ILE A 200 2.41 -2.67 -3.54
N HIS A 201 3.06 -2.35 -4.66
CA HIS A 201 4.49 -2.57 -4.86
C HIS A 201 5.29 -1.86 -3.78
N GLU A 202 6.27 -2.54 -3.17
CA GLU A 202 7.13 -1.94 -2.16
C GLU A 202 8.20 -1.07 -2.84
N ILE A 203 8.00 0.26 -2.83
CA ILE A 203 8.92 1.20 -3.46
C ILE A 203 10.14 1.37 -2.55
N HIS A 204 11.32 1.06 -3.05
CA HIS A 204 12.52 0.99 -2.23
C HIS A 204 13.70 1.79 -2.78
N SER A 205 13.97 1.71 -4.08
CA SER A 205 15.25 2.17 -4.64
C SER A 205 15.09 2.76 -6.04
N ILE A 206 15.88 3.76 -6.41
CA ILE A 206 15.83 4.38 -7.74
C ILE A 206 16.64 3.56 -8.76
N PRO A 207 16.10 3.24 -9.95
CA PRO A 207 14.70 3.44 -10.38
C PRO A 207 13.76 2.38 -9.80
N ASP A 208 12.50 2.76 -9.55
CA ASP A 208 11.43 1.88 -9.12
C ASP A 208 10.13 2.23 -9.85
N PHE A 209 9.01 1.60 -9.51
CA PHE A 209 7.69 1.92 -10.05
C PHE A 209 6.61 1.81 -8.98
N ASP A 210 5.56 2.62 -9.05
CA ASP A 210 4.40 2.54 -8.17
C ASP A 210 3.38 1.66 -8.87
N HIS A 211 2.98 0.55 -8.26
CA HIS A 211 2.06 -0.39 -8.89
C HIS A 211 1.11 -1.01 -7.90
N ILE A 212 -0.18 -0.91 -8.19
CA ILE A 212 -1.25 -1.43 -7.37
C ILE A 212 -2.05 -2.42 -8.20
N ILE A 213 -2.23 -3.62 -7.67
CA ILE A 213 -2.95 -4.70 -8.34
C ILE A 213 -3.99 -5.29 -7.41
N HIS A 214 -5.06 -5.83 -7.99
CA HIS A 214 -6.03 -6.65 -7.26
C HIS A 214 -5.74 -8.13 -7.52
N VAL A 215 -5.67 -8.90 -6.44
CA VAL A 215 -5.37 -10.33 -6.47
C VAL A 215 -6.39 -11.16 -5.70
N ILE A 216 -6.45 -12.45 -6.03
CA ILE A 216 -7.06 -13.50 -5.23
C ILE A 216 -5.97 -14.44 -4.71
N ILE A 217 -5.97 -14.70 -3.41
CA ILE A 217 -5.18 -15.75 -2.78
C ILE A 217 -6.08 -16.95 -2.46
N ASP A 218 -5.75 -18.11 -3.01
CA ASP A 218 -6.39 -19.39 -2.64
C ASP A 218 -5.70 -19.97 -1.40
N THR A 219 -6.34 -19.75 -0.25
CA THR A 219 -5.83 -20.13 1.06
C THR A 219 -5.83 -21.64 1.29
N THR A 220 -6.64 -22.40 0.53
CA THR A 220 -6.68 -23.87 0.63
C THR A 220 -5.45 -24.52 0.00
N ARG A 221 -4.78 -23.78 -0.91
CA ARG A 221 -3.56 -24.21 -1.60
C ARG A 221 -2.30 -23.54 -1.05
N CYS A 222 -2.44 -22.68 -0.05
CA CYS A 222 -1.32 -22.17 0.71
C CYS A 222 -0.68 -23.30 1.51
N HIS A 223 0.64 -23.35 1.50
CA HIS A 223 1.39 -24.32 2.27
C HIS A 223 2.59 -23.64 2.89
N CYS A 224 3.12 -24.28 3.92
CA CYS A 224 4.29 -23.78 4.60
C CYS A 224 5.55 -24.47 4.12
N ASP A 225 6.62 -23.69 4.04
CA ASP A 225 7.95 -24.22 3.83
C ASP A 225 8.21 -25.37 4.81
N ARG A 226 8.72 -26.50 4.29
CA ARG A 226 8.92 -27.74 5.04
C ARG A 226 9.70 -27.53 6.33
N LYS A 227 10.63 -26.56 6.32
CA LYS A 227 11.46 -26.19 7.48
C LYS A 227 10.66 -25.58 8.65
N HIS A 228 9.44 -25.11 8.40
CA HIS A 228 8.60 -24.40 9.37
C HIS A 228 7.19 -25.00 9.49
N SER A 229 6.99 -26.24 9.05
CA SER A 229 5.69 -26.94 9.05
C SER A 229 5.01 -26.96 10.43
N LEU A 230 5.78 -27.04 11.52
CA LEU A 230 5.29 -27.00 12.90
C LEU A 230 4.67 -25.65 13.31
N LEU A 231 5.00 -24.55 12.61
CA LEU A 231 4.47 -23.21 12.88
C LEU A 231 3.16 -22.92 12.12
N CYS A 232 2.71 -23.84 11.26
CA CYS A 232 1.59 -23.62 10.38
C CYS A 232 0.31 -24.30 10.84
N ASN A 233 -0.39 -23.56 11.70
CA ASN A 233 -1.82 -23.76 11.91
C ASN A 233 -2.59 -22.90 10.89
N ASN A 234 -3.58 -23.48 10.20
CA ASN A 234 -4.44 -22.79 9.22
C ASN A 234 -5.01 -21.47 9.74
N LYS A 235 -5.39 -21.40 11.03
CA LYS A 235 -5.90 -20.16 11.63
C LYS A 235 -4.83 -19.06 11.67
N LYS A 236 -3.59 -19.41 12.04
CA LYS A 236 -2.46 -18.48 12.11
C LYS A 236 -2.02 -18.04 10.71
N LEU A 237 -2.06 -18.95 9.73
CA LEU A 237 -1.78 -18.67 8.33
C LEU A 237 -2.77 -17.66 7.75
N LEU A 238 -4.08 -17.85 7.98
CA LEU A 238 -5.11 -16.92 7.54
C LEU A 238 -4.99 -15.56 8.21
N GLN A 239 -4.66 -15.53 9.51
CA GLN A 239 -4.37 -14.28 10.21
C GLN A 239 -3.17 -13.55 9.62
N GLN A 240 -2.06 -14.25 9.33
CA GLN A 240 -0.86 -13.67 8.73
C GLN A 240 -1.13 -13.11 7.33
N ILE A 241 -1.83 -13.89 6.48
CA ILE A 241 -2.22 -13.48 5.13
C ILE A 241 -3.07 -12.20 5.19
N ARG A 242 -3.98 -12.10 6.16
CA ARG A 242 -4.87 -10.95 6.34
C ARG A 242 -4.27 -9.82 7.17
N THR A 243 -3.00 -9.88 7.58
CA THR A 243 -2.34 -8.75 8.24
C THR A 243 -2.11 -7.65 7.21
N PRO A 244 -2.67 -6.43 7.38
CA PRO A 244 -2.42 -5.32 6.47
C PRO A 244 -0.94 -4.95 6.44
N GLY A 245 -0.41 -4.70 5.25
CA GLY A 245 0.99 -4.32 5.05
C GLY A 245 1.99 -5.47 5.18
N ILE A 246 1.53 -6.74 5.19
CA ILE A 246 2.45 -7.88 5.15
C ILE A 246 3.16 -7.94 3.79
N GLU A 247 4.48 -8.16 3.83
CA GLU A 247 5.34 -8.21 2.64
C GLU A 247 5.27 -9.57 1.94
N TRP A 248 5.06 -9.53 0.64
CA TRP A 248 5.11 -10.66 -0.28
C TRP A 248 6.28 -10.50 -1.25
N SER A 249 7.05 -11.56 -1.40
CA SER A 249 8.14 -11.71 -2.36
C SER A 249 7.74 -12.64 -3.49
N PHE A 250 8.27 -12.35 -4.68
CA PHE A 250 8.16 -13.18 -5.88
C PHE A 250 9.57 -13.52 -6.38
N PRO A 251 10.27 -14.50 -5.77
CA PRO A 251 11.71 -14.70 -5.97
C PRO A 251 12.15 -15.05 -7.39
N THR A 252 11.21 -15.47 -8.25
CA THR A 252 11.47 -15.78 -9.66
C THR A 252 11.42 -14.55 -10.57
N LEU A 253 11.02 -13.39 -10.05
CA LEU A 253 10.88 -12.14 -10.79
C LEU A 253 11.81 -11.11 -10.18
N THR A 254 12.65 -10.48 -11.01
CA THR A 254 13.47 -9.36 -10.54
C THR A 254 12.62 -8.11 -10.35
N ASN A 255 13.02 -7.24 -9.43
CA ASN A 255 12.36 -5.94 -9.24
C ASN A 255 12.61 -5.01 -10.44
N ASP A 256 11.78 -5.14 -11.47
CA ASP A 256 11.82 -4.35 -12.70
C ASP A 256 10.38 -4.17 -13.21
N VAL A 257 10.03 -2.97 -13.68
CA VAL A 257 8.70 -2.66 -14.22
C VAL A 257 8.28 -3.61 -15.37
N LYS A 258 9.25 -4.17 -16.11
CA LYS A 258 9.02 -5.17 -17.16
C LYS A 258 8.53 -6.51 -16.60
N ASN A 259 8.86 -6.81 -15.35
CA ASN A 259 8.45 -8.02 -14.64
C ASN A 259 7.24 -7.79 -13.72
N ARG A 260 6.59 -6.61 -13.80
CA ARG A 260 5.40 -6.31 -13.00
C ARG A 260 4.31 -7.35 -13.21
N LEU A 261 3.51 -7.57 -12.16
CA LEU A 261 2.46 -8.59 -12.16
C LEU A 261 1.24 -8.10 -12.94
N LEU A 262 0.99 -8.67 -14.12
CA LEU A 262 -0.14 -8.28 -14.98
C LEU A 262 -1.17 -9.41 -15.09
N PRO A 263 -2.47 -9.09 -15.18
CA PRO A 263 -3.50 -10.08 -15.48
C PRO A 263 -3.46 -10.54 -16.95
N PRO A 264 -3.97 -11.75 -17.24
CA PRO A 264 -4.25 -12.84 -16.32
C PRO A 264 -2.96 -13.59 -15.96
N MET A 265 -2.60 -13.63 -14.67
CA MET A 265 -1.41 -14.36 -14.22
C MET A 265 -1.71 -15.14 -12.94
N ILE A 266 -1.17 -16.36 -12.85
CA ILE A 266 -1.14 -17.14 -11.61
C ILE A 266 0.32 -17.38 -11.25
N ILE A 267 0.74 -16.90 -10.08
CA ILE A 267 2.13 -16.99 -9.63
C ILE A 267 2.18 -17.44 -8.16
N LYS A 268 3.31 -18.02 -7.74
CA LYS A 268 3.54 -18.35 -6.33
C LYS A 268 4.19 -17.15 -5.63
N GLY A 269 3.50 -16.58 -4.66
CA GLY A 269 4.05 -15.59 -3.75
C GLY A 269 4.48 -16.22 -2.43
N ARG A 270 5.48 -15.63 -1.78
CA ARG A 270 5.94 -16.01 -0.44
C ARG A 270 5.86 -14.81 0.49
N ILE A 271 5.39 -14.97 1.71
CA ILE A 271 5.54 -13.92 2.74
C ILE A 271 7.02 -13.83 3.12
N THR A 272 7.64 -12.65 2.98
CA THR A 272 9.12 -12.46 3.04
C THR A 272 9.73 -12.99 4.34
N ASP A 273 9.19 -12.63 5.50
CA ASP A 273 9.60 -13.12 6.82
C ASP A 273 8.76 -14.32 7.31
N GLY A 274 7.99 -14.93 6.40
CA GLY A 274 7.00 -15.97 6.72
C GLY A 274 7.34 -17.33 6.11
N PRO A 275 6.79 -18.41 6.68
CA PRO A 275 6.89 -19.73 6.08
C PRO A 275 5.87 -19.95 4.96
N VAL A 276 4.94 -19.02 4.75
CA VAL A 276 3.74 -19.22 3.93
C VAL A 276 4.04 -18.94 2.46
N MET A 277 3.71 -19.91 1.61
CA MET A 277 3.70 -19.78 0.16
C MET A 277 2.29 -20.05 -0.36
N CYS A 278 1.81 -19.19 -1.25
CA CYS A 278 0.46 -19.28 -1.78
C CYS A 278 0.44 -19.09 -3.30
N PRO A 279 -0.46 -19.78 -4.03
CA PRO A 279 -0.82 -19.36 -5.37
C PRO A 279 -1.64 -18.07 -5.30
N ILE A 280 -1.25 -17.10 -6.12
CA ILE A 280 -1.85 -15.77 -6.21
C ILE A 280 -2.29 -15.59 -7.66
N THR A 281 -3.58 -15.26 -7.84
CA THR A 281 -4.15 -14.94 -9.15
C THR A 281 -4.26 -13.43 -9.27
N ILE A 282 -3.64 -12.85 -10.29
CA ILE A 282 -3.71 -11.43 -10.60
C ILE A 282 -4.94 -11.18 -11.45
N LEU A 283 -5.85 -10.35 -10.95
CA LEU A 283 -7.11 -10.04 -11.61
C LEU A 283 -7.03 -8.72 -12.39
N GLU A 284 -6.29 -7.75 -11.84
CA GLU A 284 -6.28 -6.39 -12.36
C GLU A 284 -5.00 -5.65 -11.99
N SER A 285 -4.53 -4.80 -12.91
CA SER A 285 -3.60 -3.71 -12.62
C SER A 285 -4.40 -2.40 -12.52
N ILE A 286 -4.45 -1.82 -11.32
CA ILE A 286 -5.26 -0.66 -10.98
C ILE A 286 -4.51 0.63 -11.28
N HIS A 287 -3.23 0.68 -10.90
CA HIS A 287 -2.38 1.86 -11.00
C HIS A 287 -0.96 1.41 -11.36
N CYS A 288 -0.29 2.08 -12.30
CA CYS A 288 1.13 1.86 -12.57
C CYS A 288 1.84 3.13 -13.06
N MET A 289 2.85 3.59 -12.32
CA MET A 289 3.68 4.75 -12.67
C MET A 289 5.18 4.44 -12.53
N ILE A 290 6.01 4.97 -13.42
CA ILE A 290 7.45 4.71 -13.47
C ILE A 290 8.21 5.81 -12.73
N GLY A 291 9.01 5.44 -11.74
CA GLY A 291 9.88 6.34 -10.99
C GLY A 291 11.10 6.81 -11.80
N PRO A 292 11.82 7.83 -11.31
CA PRO A 292 11.73 8.40 -9.97
C PRO A 292 10.69 9.52 -9.79
N ASN A 293 10.20 10.08 -10.91
CA ASN A 293 9.25 11.19 -10.90
C ASN A 293 7.79 10.73 -10.89
N PHE A 294 7.53 9.48 -11.30
CA PHE A 294 6.21 8.86 -11.34
C PHE A 294 5.22 9.69 -12.18
N ASP A 295 5.68 10.17 -13.34
CA ASP A 295 4.93 10.94 -14.32
C ASP A 295 4.64 10.17 -15.62
N GLU A 296 5.33 9.03 -15.82
CA GLU A 296 5.11 8.11 -16.93
C GLU A 296 4.30 6.89 -16.49
N LYS A 297 3.24 6.54 -17.23
CA LYS A 297 2.48 5.30 -17.02
C LYS A 297 3.25 4.09 -17.52
N CYS A 298 3.15 2.98 -16.77
CA CYS A 298 3.43 1.65 -17.33
C CYS A 298 2.20 1.10 -18.10
#